data_AF-A0A2D0KIF6-F1
#
_entry.id   AF-A0A2D0KIF6-F1
#
_cell.length_a   1.000
_cell.length_b   1.000
_cell.length_c   1.000
_cell.angle_alpha   90.00
_cell.angle_beta   90.00
_cell.angle_gamma   90.00
#
_symmetry.space_group_name_H-M   'P 1'
#
loop_
_entity.id
_entity.type
_entity.pdbx_description
1 polymer ?
#
loop_
_entity_poly.entity_id
_entity_poly.type
_entity_poly.pdbx_seq_one_letter_code
_entity_poly.pdbx_strand_id
1 'polypeptide(L)' 'MKVTIDVPDSKDIPLAIGAVQDHLKSQDREINITIPFYTNTGRSGRIRESHKGNITCRIYD' A
#
# COMPACT_ATOMS: atom_id res chain seq x y z
N MET A 1 -13.21 4.00 -7.48
CA MET A 1 -11.94 3.52 -6.90
C MET A 1 -11.90 3.92 -5.43
N LYS A 2 -11.83 2.96 -4.51
CA LYS A 2 -11.71 3.23 -3.06
C LYS A 2 -10.33 2.78 -2.59
N VAL A 3 -9.61 3.68 -1.90
CA VAL A 3 -8.33 3.38 -1.26
C VAL A 3 -8.56 3.27 0.25
N THR A 4 -8.12 2.18 0.85
CA THR A 4 -8.17 1.95 2.30
C THR A 4 -6.75 1.79 2.82
N ILE A 5 -6.38 2.54 3.84
CA ILE A 5 -5.04 2.52 4.45
C ILE A 5 -5.21 2.13 5.92
N ASP A 6 -4.63 1.00 6.31
CA ASP A 6 -4.60 0.49 7.68
C ASP A 6 -3.18 0.62 8.23
N VAL A 7 -2.99 1.54 9.17
CA VAL A 7 -1.68 1.82 9.76
C VAL A 7 -1.75 1.70 11.29
N PRO A 8 -0.78 1.03 11.93
CA PRO A 8 -0.77 0.85 13.38
C PRO A 8 -0.42 2.14 14.13
N ASP A 9 0.38 3.02 13.52
CA ASP A 9 0.77 4.30 14.08
C ASP A 9 0.50 5.43 13.07
N SER A 10 -0.07 6.53 13.57
CA SER A 10 -0.35 7.73 12.80
C SER A 10 0.89 8.34 12.12
N LYS A 11 2.08 8.12 12.67
CA LYS A 11 3.34 8.61 12.08
C LYS A 11 3.67 7.97 10.74
N ASP A 12 3.09 6.80 10.43
CA ASP A 12 3.33 6.07 9.18
C ASP A 12 2.26 6.34 8.11
N ILE A 13 1.30 7.21 8.39
CA ILE A 13 0.33 7.68 7.38
C ILE A 13 1.03 8.21 6.12
N PRO A 14 2.05 9.10 6.21
CA PRO A 14 2.73 9.61 5.02
C PRO A 14 3.44 8.51 4.22
N LEU A 15 3.97 7.52 4.92
CA LEU A 15 4.67 6.37 4.37
C LEU A 15 3.72 5.46 3.59
N ALA A 16 2.55 5.16 4.17
CA ALA A 16 1.50 4.37 3.53
C ALA A 16 0.93 5.09 2.29
N ILE A 17 0.75 6.41 2.35
CA ILE A 17 0.31 7.23 1.22
C ILE A 17 1.35 7.17 0.09
N GLY A 18 2.63 7.33 0.40
CA GLY A 18 3.72 7.23 -0.56
C GLY A 18 3.72 5.87 -1.27
N ALA A 19 3.64 4.78 -0.52
CA ALA A 19 3.60 3.42 -1.07
C ALA A 19 2.41 3.21 -2.02
N VAL A 20 1.22 3.73 -1.66
CA VAL A 20 0.04 3.67 -2.54
C VAL A 20 0.20 4.53 -3.80
N GLN A 21 0.78 5.73 -3.68
CA GLN A 21 1.05 6.58 -4.83
C GLN A 21 2.04 5.94 -5.79
N ASP A 22 3.09 5.29 -5.28
CA ASP A 22 4.07 4.57 -6.09
C ASP A 22 3.42 3.38 -6.80
N HIS A 23 2.59 2.60 -6.09
CA HIS A 23 1.79 1.53 -6.71
C HIS A 23 0.88 2.04 -7.83
N LEU A 24 0.24 3.20 -7.63
CA LEU A 24 -0.64 3.82 -8.62
C LEU A 24 0.13 4.37 -9.84
N LYS A 25 1.38 4.79 -9.67
CA LYS A 25 2.25 5.29 -10.74
C LYS A 25 2.96 4.17 -11.51
N SER A 26 2.97 2.94 -10.99
CA SER A 26 3.58 1.80 -11.68
C SER A 26 2.88 1.55 -13.02
N GLN A 27 3.66 1.53 -14.10
CA GLN A 27 3.14 1.24 -15.45
C GLN A 27 2.71 -0.22 -15.61
N ASP A 28 3.33 -1.13 -14.83
CA ASP A 28 3.07 -2.58 -14.86
C ASP A 28 2.19 -3.00 -13.65
N ARG A 29 1.15 -2.21 -13.38
CA ARG A 29 0.27 -2.42 -12.22
C ARG A 29 -0.65 -3.61 -12.46
N GLU A 30 -0.33 -4.75 -11.85
CA GLU A 30 -1.18 -5.94 -11.92
C GLU A 30 -2.31 -5.92 -10.89
N ILE A 31 -3.53 -6.21 -11.37
CA ILE A 31 -4.74 -6.28 -10.54
C ILE A 31 -4.83 -7.68 -9.90
N ASN A 32 -5.40 -7.77 -8.70
CA ASN A 32 -5.46 -9.00 -7.87
C ASN A 32 -4.12 -9.49 -7.33
N ILE A 33 -3.07 -8.68 -7.44
CA ILE A 33 -1.78 -8.96 -6.84
C ILE A 33 -1.65 -8.32 -5.46
N THR A 34 -0.90 -9.00 -4.59
CA THR A 34 -0.49 -8.49 -3.29
C THR A 34 1.01 -8.22 -3.34
N ILE A 35 1.39 -6.95 -3.22
CA ILE A 35 2.77 -6.49 -3.30
C ILE A 35 3.25 -6.17 -1.88
N PRO A 36 4.26 -6.87 -1.36
CA PRO A 36 4.92 -6.46 -0.13
C PRO A 36 5.82 -5.25 -0.39
N PHE A 37 5.89 -4.32 0.56
CA PHE A 37 6.87 -3.24 0.56
C PHE A 37 7.58 -3.19 1.92
N TYR A 38 8.83 -2.74 1.90
CA TYR A 38 9.67 -2.59 3.07
C TYR A 38 10.13 -1.15 3.14
N THR A 39 10.22 -0.63 4.36
CA THR A 39 10.62 0.76 4.57
C THR A 39 11.92 0.84 5.35
N ASN A 40 12.68 1.89 5.11
CA ASN A 40 13.98 2.13 5.76
C ASN A 40 13.86 2.29 7.29
N THR A 41 12.65 2.48 7.81
CA THR A 41 12.33 2.54 9.24
C THR A 41 12.22 1.15 9.88
N GLY A 42 12.46 0.06 9.14
CA GLY A 42 12.33 -1.31 9.61
C GLY A 42 10.89 -1.83 9.61
N ARG A 43 9.93 -1.02 9.15
CA ARG A 43 8.53 -1.44 8.98
C ARG A 43 8.31 -2.11 7.64
N SER A 44 7.28 -2.93 7.58
CA SER A 44 6.87 -3.59 6.34
C SER A 44 5.37 -3.45 6.14
N GLY A 45 4.93 -3.57 4.90
CA GLY A 45 3.51 -3.51 4.58
C GLY A 45 3.15 -4.28 3.34
N ARG A 46 1.86 -4.33 3.03
CA ARG A 46 1.34 -4.93 1.81
C ARG A 46 0.32 -4.03 1.16
N ILE A 47 0.42 -3.91 -0.15
CA ILE A 47 -0.58 -3.28 -1.01
C ILE A 47 -1.30 -4.40 -1.76
N ARG A 48 -2.64 -4.38 -1.72
CA ARG A 48 -3.48 -5.30 -2.48
C ARG A 48 -4.46 -4.50 -3.31
N GLU A 49 -4.48 -4.79 -4.59
CA GLU A 49 -5.52 -4.28 -5.49
C GLU A 49 -6.50 -5.38 -5.85
N SER A 50 -7.79 -5.12 -5.73
CA SER A 50 -8.85 -6.07 -6.11
C SER A 50 -9.28 -5.88 -7.56
N HIS A 51 -9.90 -6.90 -8.17
CA HIS A 51 -10.53 -6.86 -9.51
C HIS A 51 -11.53 -5.72 -9.71
N LYS A 52 -12.05 -5.12 -8.64
CA LYS A 52 -12.96 -3.95 -8.70
C LYS A 52 -12.21 -2.61 -8.65
N GLY A 53 -10.88 -2.62 -8.68
CA GLY A 53 -10.02 -1.44 -8.57
C GLY A 53 -9.96 -0.86 -7.15
N ASN A 54 -10.34 -1.61 -6.11
CA ASN A 54 -10.13 -1.15 -4.72
C ASN A 54 -8.71 -1.50 -4.27
N ILE A 55 -8.03 -0.53 -3.68
CA ILE A 55 -6.66 -0.67 -3.17
C ILE A 55 -6.70 -0.67 -1.66
N THR A 56 -6.08 -1.67 -1.04
CA THR A 56 -5.89 -1.76 0.40
C THR A 56 -4.40 -1.76 0.70
N CYS A 57 -3.93 -0.80 1.49
CA CYS A 57 -2.57 -0.75 2.00
C CYS A 57 -2.61 -1.04 3.49
N ARG A 58 -1.74 -1.94 3.97
CA ARG A 58 -1.62 -2.28 5.38
C ARG A 58 -0.17 -2.27 5.80
N ILE A 59 0.17 -1.53 6.85
CA ILE A 59 1.48 -1.57 7.49
C ILE A 59 1.41 -2.54 8.68
N TYR A 60 2.41 -3.39 8.80
CA TYR A 60 2.62 -4.29 9.94
C TYR A 60 3.61 -3.64 10.91
N ASP A 61 3.41 -3.90 12.21
CA ASP A 61 4.30 -3.41 13.27
C ASP A 61 5.62 -4.18 13.30
#